data_AF-A0A7V8WFU6-F1
#
_entry.id   AF-A0A7V8WFU6-F1
#
_cell.length_a   1.000
_cell.length_b   1.000
_cell.length_c   1.000
_cell.angle_alpha   90.00
_cell.angle_beta   90.00
_cell.angle_gamma   90.00
#
_symmetry.space_group_name_H-M   'P 1'
#
loop_
_entity.id
_entity.type
_entity.pdbx_description
1 polymer ?
#
loop_
_entity_poly.entity_id
_entity_poly.type
_entity_poly.pdbx_seq_one_letter_code
_entity_poly.pdbx_strand_id
1 'polypeptide(L)' 'MTDAGQRLSGTVSFISPRAEFTPRNVQTADERSKLVYRIKVTVDNREGILKPGMPVEAELIQKR' A
#
# COMPACT_ATOMS: atom_id res chain seq x y z
N MET A 1 -0.41 4.98 -8.66
CA MET A 1 -0.09 6.25 -9.33
C MET A 1 1.40 6.48 -9.15
N THR A 2 2.12 6.73 -10.24
CA THR A 2 3.50 7.18 -10.19
C THR A 2 3.54 8.70 -9.97
N ASP A 3 4.67 9.21 -9.48
CA ASP A 3 4.98 10.65 -9.40
C ASP A 3 4.82 11.37 -10.76
N ALA A 4 5.09 10.68 -11.87
CA ALA A 4 4.86 11.15 -13.24
C ALA A 4 3.38 11.13 -13.68
N GLY A 5 2.43 10.81 -12.79
CA GLY A 5 0.99 10.84 -13.05
C GLY A 5 0.43 9.62 -13.76
N GLN A 6 1.25 8.61 -14.06
CA GLN A 6 0.79 7.38 -14.71
C GLN A 6 0.04 6.49 -13.72
N ARG A 7 -1.06 5.88 -14.17
CA ARG A 7 -1.86 4.95 -13.37
C ARG A 7 -1.78 3.56 -13.98
N LEU A 8 -1.51 2.58 -13.12
CA LEU A 8 -1.45 1.17 -13.47
C LEU A 8 -2.43 0.41 -12.59
N SER A 9 -3.15 -0.54 -13.18
CA SER A 9 -4.00 -1.46 -12.42
C SER A 9 -3.14 -2.51 -11.74
N GLY A 10 -3.41 -2.74 -10.46
CA GLY A 10 -2.72 -3.74 -9.66
C GLY A 10 -3.69 -4.57 -8.84
N THR A 11 -3.24 -5.73 -8.40
CA THR A 11 -3.98 -6.62 -7.50
C THR A 11 -3.16 -6.86 -6.24
N VAL A 12 -3.80 -6.81 -5.08
CA VAL A 12 -3.16 -7.21 -3.81
C VAL A 12 -2.92 -8.71 -3.86
N SER A 13 -1.65 -9.13 -3.92
CA SER A 13 -1.26 -10.54 -3.99
C SER A 13 -0.91 -11.11 -2.63
N PHE A 14 -0.68 -10.26 -1.63
CA PHE A 14 -0.36 -10.67 -0.27
C PHE A 14 -0.69 -9.58 0.75
N ILE A 15 -1.17 -9.98 1.91
CA ILE A 15 -1.34 -9.14 3.10
C ILE A 15 -0.61 -9.84 4.24
N SER A 16 0.28 -9.12 4.93
CA SER A 16 1.00 -9.68 6.08
C SER A 16 0.03 -10.04 7.22
N PRO A 17 0.14 -11.23 7.83
CA PRO A 17 -0.68 -11.60 8.99
C PRO A 17 -0.25 -10.88 10.28
N ARG A 18 0.92 -10.21 10.26
CA ARG A 18 1.48 -9.48 11.41
C ARG A 18 1.64 -7.99 11.07
N ALA A 19 1.28 -7.12 12.01
CA ALA A 19 1.51 -5.69 11.90
C ALA A 19 3.01 -5.37 12.00
N GLU A 20 3.47 -4.40 11.21
CA GLU A 20 4.87 -3.96 11.18
C GLU A 20 5.11 -2.80 12.12
N PHE A 21 4.04 -2.05 12.40
CA PHE A 21 4.06 -0.96 13.35
C PHE A 21 2.83 -1.06 14.24
N THR A 22 3.12 -0.99 15.54
CA THR A 22 2.12 -0.83 16.60
C THR A 22 2.41 0.54 17.23
N PRO A 23 1.47 1.50 17.17
CA PRO A 23 1.68 2.82 17.75
C PRO A 23 2.00 2.72 19.24
N ARG A 24 3.07 3.39 19.69
CA ARG A 24 3.56 3.34 21.08
C ARG A 24 2.89 4.37 22.00
N ASN A 25 2.45 5.50 21.44
CA ASN A 25 1.76 6.57 22.17
C ASN A 25 0.34 6.70 21.63
N VAL A 26 -0.61 6.53 22.54
CA VAL A 26 -2.01 6.44 22.20
C VAL A 26 -2.76 7.25 23.24
N GLN A 27 -2.97 8.53 22.95
CA GLN A 27 -3.64 9.45 23.87
C GLN A 27 -5.16 9.30 23.77
N THR A 28 -5.67 8.82 22.62
CA THR A 28 -7.09 8.57 22.39
C THR A 28 -7.35 7.11 21.99
N ALA A 29 -8.57 6.60 22.21
CA ALA A 29 -8.94 5.23 21.83
C ALA A 29 -8.78 4.99 20.32
N ASP A 30 -9.03 6.02 19.51
CA ASP A 30 -8.94 5.98 18.03
C ASP A 30 -7.51 5.79 17.51
N GLU A 31 -6.49 6.15 18.29
CA GLU A 31 -5.10 5.96 17.90
C GLU A 31 -4.65 4.50 18.10
N ARG A 32 -5.37 3.68 18.90
CA ARG A 32 -4.99 2.27 19.20
C ARG A 32 -5.23 1.33 18.03
N SER A 33 -6.08 1.71 17.08
CA SER A 33 -6.49 0.88 15.93
C SER A 33 -5.59 1.03 14.70
N LYS A 34 -4.57 1.90 14.74
CA LYS A 34 -3.67 2.19 13.61
C LYS A 34 -2.57 1.12 13.46
N LEU A 35 -2.99 -0.13 13.26
CA LEU A 35 -2.06 -1.20 12.88
C LEU A 35 -1.66 -1.00 11.42
N VAL A 36 -0.35 -0.97 11.17
CA VAL A 36 0.17 -0.90 9.79
C VAL A 36 0.59 -2.29 9.35
N TYR A 37 0.01 -2.76 8.26
CA TYR A 37 0.32 -4.06 7.66
C TYR A 37 0.99 -3.86 6.31
N ARG A 38 2.04 -4.65 6.04
CA ARG A 38 2.62 -4.72 4.70
C ARG A 38 1.68 -5.48 3.78
N ILE A 39 1.52 -4.93 2.57
CA ILE A 39 0.89 -5.61 1.45
C ILE A 39 1.90 -5.79 0.31
N LYS A 40 1.65 -6.74 -0.58
CA LYS A 40 2.28 -6.78 -1.90
C LYS A 40 1.22 -6.55 -2.96
N VAL A 41 1.55 -5.69 -3.91
CA VAL A 41 0.70 -5.41 -5.07
C VAL A 41 1.45 -5.92 -6.30
N THR A 42 0.78 -6.77 -7.07
CA THR A 42 1.26 -7.23 -8.36
C THR A 42 0.65 -6.34 -9.44
N VAL A 43 1.50 -5.83 -10.34
CA VAL A 43 1.14 -4.92 -11.43
C VAL A 43 1.74 -5.47 -12.72
N ASP A 44 1.01 -5.38 -13.83
CA ASP A 44 1.60 -5.65 -15.14
C ASP A 44 2.53 -4.50 -15.52
N ASN A 45 3.84 -4.78 -15.58
CA ASN A 45 4.89 -3.81 -15.86
C ASN A 45 5.69 -4.16 -17.12
N ARG A 46 5.05 -4.80 -18.13
CA ARG A 46 5.72 -5.17 -19.40
C ARG A 46 6.36 -3.97 -20.11
N GLU A 47 5.75 -2.79 -19.99
CA GLU A 47 6.25 -1.55 -20.59
C GLU A 47 7.41 -0.90 -19.79
N GLY A 48 7.84 -1.50 -18.68
CA GLY A 48 8.98 -1.02 -17.90
C GLY A 48 8.75 0.34 -17.20
N ILE A 49 7.50 0.70 -16.98
CA ILE A 49 7.09 1.98 -16.35
C ILE A 49 7.61 2.08 -14.92
N LEU A 50 7.42 1.03 -14.11
CA LEU A 50 7.89 0.97 -12.73
C LEU A 50 9.33 0.48 -12.69
N LYS A 51 10.20 1.24 -12.02
CA LYS A 51 11.61 0.91 -11.79
C LYS A 51 11.85 0.56 -10.32
N PRO A 52 12.82 -0.32 -10.00
CA PRO A 52 13.19 -0.58 -8.61
C PRO A 52 13.54 0.70 -7.86
N GLY A 53 13.02 0.85 -6.63
CA GLY A 53 13.23 2.04 -5.80
C GLY A 53 12.31 3.23 -6.11
N MET A 54 11.49 3.15 -7.16
CA MET A 54 10.53 4.21 -7.49
C MET A 54 9.38 4.22 -6.46
N PRO A 55 9.12 5.36 -5.78
CA PRO A 55 7.97 5.48 -4.89
C PRO A 55 6.68 5.47 -5.71
N VAL A 56 5.64 4.86 -5.15
CA VAL A 56 4.31 4.79 -5.76
C VAL A 56 3.24 5.01 -4.70
N GLU A 57 2.14 5.62 -5.12
CA GLU A 57 0.91 5.68 -4.33
C GLU A 57 -0.08 4.63 -4.82
N ALA A 58 -0.74 3.93 -3.91
CA ALA A 58 -1.76 2.95 -4.22
C ALA A 58 -3.11 3.38 -3.62
N GLU A 59 -4.15 3.33 -4.44
CA GLU A 59 -5.52 3.60 -4.02
C GLU A 59 -6.34 2.31 -4.13
N LEU A 60 -7.02 1.94 -3.05
CA LEU A 60 -7.88 0.77 -3.01
C LEU A 60 -9.28 1.14 -3.47
N ILE A 61 -9.73 0.55 -4.58
CA ILE A 61 -11.08 0.76 -5.10
C ILE A 61 -12.03 -0.22 -4.40
N GLN A 62 -12.78 0.24 -3.41
CA GLN A 62 -13.91 -0.54 -2.87
C GLN A 62 -15.07 -0.51 -3.86
N LYS A 63 -15.48 -1.67 -4.34
CA LYS A 63 -16.80 -1.81 -4.99
C LYS A 63 -17.85 -1.86 -3.87
N ARG A 64 -18.79 -0.93 -3.91
CA ARG A 64 -19.96 -0.89 -3.02
C ARG A 64 -20.85 -2.11 -3.20
#